data_AF-A0A0T5ZSD1-F1
#
_entry.id   AF-A0A0T5ZSD1-F1
#
_cell.length_a   1.000
_cell.length_b   1.000
_cell.length_c   1.000
_cell.angle_alpha   90.00
_cell.angle_beta   90.00
_cell.angle_gamma   90.00
#
_symmetry.space_group_name_H-M   'P 1'
#
loop_
_entity.id
_entity.type
_entity.pdbx_description
1 polymer ?
#
loop_
_entity_poly.entity_id
_entity_poly.type
_entity_poly.pdbx_seq_one_letter_code
_entity_poly.pdbx_strand_id
1 'polypeptide(L)'
;MFGCPIGFINGNMFMGLHNDRIVLRLDEEERENFVRQYNAKIFEPMPGRKMREYMVVPEKLLTNVTTLKAWCEKSYEYASKLKPKEKKPEKKAIKRKININNLDLLCAFET
;
A
#
# COMPACT_ATOMS: atom_id res chain seq x y z
N MET A 1 4.94 -5.39 -3.00
CA MET A 1 5.21 -3.93 -3.16
C MET A 1 5.69 -3.70 -4.59
N PHE A 2 4.81 -3.85 -5.58
CA PHE A 2 5.23 -3.87 -6.98
C PHE A 2 5.02 -2.49 -7.62
N GLY A 3 6.12 -1.86 -8.04
CA GLY A 3 6.21 -0.83 -9.07
C GLY A 3 5.70 0.58 -8.78
N CYS A 4 4.77 0.76 -7.85
CA CYS A 4 4.10 2.05 -7.64
C CYS A 4 4.68 2.87 -6.46
N PRO A 5 4.78 4.20 -6.56
CA PRO A 5 5.20 5.06 -5.46
C PRO A 5 4.27 4.95 -4.23
N ILE A 6 4.87 4.91 -3.04
CA ILE A 6 4.17 4.81 -1.75
C ILE A 6 4.81 5.79 -0.77
N GLY A 7 3.97 6.51 -0.03
CA GLY A 7 4.37 7.42 1.04
C GLY A 7 4.30 6.75 2.41
N PHE A 8 5.39 6.83 3.17
CA PHE A 8 5.47 6.37 4.55
C PHE A 8 5.90 7.50 5.48
N ILE A 9 5.37 7.48 6.71
CA ILE A 9 5.81 8.32 7.83
C ILE A 9 5.88 7.46 9.09
N ASN A 10 6.99 7.48 9.83
CA ASN A 10 7.19 6.67 11.04
C ASN A 10 6.89 5.16 10.86
N GLY A 11 7.13 4.61 9.65
CA GLY A 11 6.83 3.21 9.32
C GLY A 11 5.35 2.92 9.05
N ASN A 12 4.49 3.95 9.04
CA ASN A 12 3.08 3.89 8.66
C ASN A 12 2.90 4.38 7.22
N MET A 13 2.26 3.57 6.37
CA MET A 13 1.83 4.04 5.05
C MET A 13 0.72 5.07 5.24
N PHE A 14 0.82 6.18 4.52
CA PHE A 14 -0.22 7.22 4.52
C PHE A 14 -0.84 7.37 3.13
N MET A 15 -0.07 7.24 2.06
CA MET A 15 -0.61 7.25 0.70
C MET A 15 0.08 6.25 -0.20
N GLY A 16 -0.53 5.91 -1.31
CA GLY A 16 0.13 5.15 -2.36
C GLY A 16 -0.59 5.21 -3.69
N LEU A 17 0.12 4.84 -4.75
CA LEU A 17 -0.46 4.56 -6.04
C LEU A 17 -0.71 3.05 -6.15
N HIS A 18 -1.88 2.66 -6.64
CA HIS A 18 -2.23 1.28 -6.93
C HIS A 18 -2.92 1.21 -8.29
N ASN A 19 -2.24 0.59 -9.26
CA ASN A 19 -2.56 0.71 -10.68
C ASN A 19 -2.55 2.19 -11.10
N ASP A 20 -3.70 2.74 -11.42
CA ASP A 20 -3.99 4.11 -11.85
C ASP A 20 -4.65 4.95 -10.75
N ARG A 21 -4.83 4.40 -9.54
CA ARG A 21 -5.60 5.02 -8.45
C ARG A 21 -4.71 5.45 -7.30
N ILE A 22 -4.88 6.69 -6.86
CA ILE A 22 -4.28 7.18 -5.61
C ILE A 22 -5.14 6.71 -4.44
N VAL A 23 -4.48 6.23 -3.38
CA VAL A 23 -5.12 5.86 -2.12
C VAL A 23 -4.56 6.68 -0.98
N LEU A 24 -5.44 7.13 -0.09
CA LEU A 24 -5.10 7.90 1.11
C LEU A 24 -5.58 7.18 2.35
N ARG A 25 -4.76 7.17 3.40
CA ARG A 25 -5.12 6.69 4.72
C ARG A 25 -5.68 7.85 5.53
N LEU A 26 -6.93 7.73 5.97
CA LEU A 26 -7.63 8.79 6.68
C LEU A 26 -8.18 8.24 8.01
N ASP A 27 -8.31 9.11 9.01
CA ASP A 27 -9.03 8.78 10.25
C ASP A 27 -10.54 8.63 9.98
N GLU A 28 -11.29 8.26 11.01
CA GLU A 28 -12.71 7.96 10.86
C GLU A 28 -13.55 9.17 10.42
N GLU A 29 -13.34 10.32 11.05
CA GLU A 29 -14.06 11.54 10.72
C GLU A 29 -13.77 11.99 9.28
N GLU A 30 -12.49 12.00 8.90
CA GLU A 30 -12.07 12.42 7.57
C GLU A 30 -12.51 11.42 6.49
N ARG A 31 -12.58 10.11 6.78
CA ARG A 31 -13.17 9.14 5.85
C ARG A 31 -14.64 9.43 5.60
N GLU A 32 -15.42 9.71 6.65
CA GLU A 32 -16.83 10.04 6.49
C GLU A 32 -17.02 11.31 5.67
N ASN A 33 -16.24 12.35 5.96
CA ASN A 33 -16.25 13.59 5.19
C ASN A 33 -15.91 13.33 3.72
N PHE A 34 -14.90 12.51 3.46
CA PHE A 34 -14.46 12.16 2.11
C PHE A 34 -15.54 11.39 1.33
N VAL A 35 -16.23 10.45 2.00
CA VAL A 35 -17.39 9.74 1.41
C VAL A 35 -18.53 10.70 1.12
N ARG A 36 -18.92 11.55 2.09
CA ARG A 36 -20.05 12.48 1.93
C ARG A 36 -19.82 13.49 0.80
N GLN A 37 -18.63 14.05 0.70
CA GLN A 37 -18.31 15.08 -0.30
C GLN A 37 -18.06 14.51 -1.70
N TYR A 38 -17.49 13.31 -1.78
CA TYR A 38 -16.96 12.81 -3.05
C TYR A 38 -17.47 11.44 -3.48
N ASN A 39 -18.35 10.81 -2.71
CA ASN A 39 -18.81 9.44 -2.93
C ASN A 39 -17.63 8.46 -3.07
N ALA A 40 -16.58 8.70 -2.28
CA ALA A 40 -15.34 7.92 -2.31
C ALA A 40 -15.58 6.48 -1.82
N LYS A 41 -14.75 5.55 -2.28
CA LYS A 41 -14.85 4.12 -1.94
C LYS A 41 -13.69 3.68 -1.06
N ILE A 42 -13.96 2.75 -0.16
CA ILE A 42 -12.92 2.06 0.59
C ILE A 42 -12.02 1.31 -0.40
N PHE A 43 -10.72 1.37 -0.15
CA PHE A 43 -9.72 0.68 -0.95
C PHE A 43 -9.75 -0.83 -0.69
N GLU A 44 -9.81 -1.58 -1.79
CA GLU A 44 -9.88 -3.03 -1.81
C GLU A 44 -8.84 -3.55 -2.83
N PRO A 45 -7.58 -3.77 -2.42
CA PRO A 45 -6.50 -4.21 -3.31
C PRO A 45 -6.74 -5.60 -3.92
N MET A 46 -7.51 -6.44 -3.24
CA MET A 46 -7.93 -7.76 -3.73
C MET A 46 -9.40 -7.97 -3.36
N PRO A 47 -10.19 -8.66 -4.20
CA PRO A 47 -11.58 -8.99 -3.88
C PRO A 47 -11.71 -9.61 -2.47
N GLY A 48 -12.59 -9.05 -1.66
CA GLY A 48 -12.85 -9.43 -0.27
C GLY A 48 -11.84 -8.89 0.76
N ARG A 49 -10.82 -8.13 0.36
CA ARG A 49 -9.73 -7.65 1.25
C ARG A 49 -9.73 -6.13 1.40
N LYS A 50 -10.78 -5.59 2.01
CA LYS A 50 -10.92 -4.15 2.27
C LYS A 50 -9.92 -3.64 3.30
N MET A 51 -9.24 -2.55 2.99
CA MET A 51 -8.38 -1.81 3.91
C MET A 51 -9.16 -0.62 4.46
N ARG A 52 -9.79 -0.79 5.64
CA ARG A 52 -10.83 0.12 6.18
C ARG A 52 -10.41 1.59 6.30
N GLU A 53 -9.14 1.85 6.59
CA GLU A 53 -8.63 3.21 6.76
C GLU A 53 -8.22 3.87 5.45
N TYR A 54 -8.22 3.13 4.33
CA TYR A 54 -7.72 3.60 3.05
C TYR A 54 -8.87 3.87 2.10
N MET A 55 -8.89 5.07 1.54
CA MET A 55 -9.90 5.53 0.59
C MET A 55 -9.27 5.75 -0.78
N VAL A 56 -9.99 5.36 -1.83
CA VAL A 56 -9.61 5.67 -3.21
C VAL A 56 -9.95 7.13 -3.49
N VAL A 57 -8.96 7.89 -3.99
CA VAL A 57 -9.16 9.27 -4.43
C VAL A 57 -10.04 9.26 -5.69
N PRO A 58 -11.19 9.95 -5.70
CA PRO A 58 -12.04 10.05 -6.88
C PRO A 58 -11.37 10.86 -8.00
N GLU A 59 -11.60 10.46 -9.25
CA GLU A 59 -10.98 11.08 -10.44
C GLU A 59 -11.20 12.61 -10.51
N LYS A 60 -12.37 13.09 -10.07
CA LYS A 60 -12.70 14.51 -10.02
C LYS A 60 -11.76 15.36 -9.14
N LEU A 61 -11.02 14.75 -8.21
CA LEU A 61 -10.02 15.44 -7.39
C LEU A 61 -8.64 15.46 -8.04
N LEU A 62 -8.38 14.63 -9.05
CA LEU A 62 -7.07 14.59 -9.72
C LEU A 62 -6.78 15.88 -10.50
N THR A 63 -7.82 16.57 -10.98
CA THR A 63 -7.69 17.87 -11.65
C THR A 63 -7.70 19.06 -10.67
N ASN A 64 -8.05 18.84 -9.40
CA ASN A 64 -8.05 19.87 -8.36
C ASN A 64 -6.88 19.64 -7.39
N VAL A 65 -5.70 20.07 -7.81
CA VAL A 65 -4.44 19.86 -7.09
C VAL A 65 -4.47 20.46 -5.68
N THR A 66 -5.08 21.63 -5.49
CA THR A 66 -5.17 22.30 -4.18
C THR A 66 -5.98 21.47 -3.20
N THR A 67 -7.17 21.00 -3.60
CA THR A 67 -8.00 20.14 -2.75
C THR A 67 -7.33 18.79 -2.50
N LEU A 68 -6.75 18.17 -3.53
CA LEU A 68 -6.02 16.91 -3.36
C LEU A 68 -4.86 17.04 -2.38
N LYS A 69 -4.10 18.14 -2.46
CA LYS A 69 -2.99 18.41 -1.54
C LYS A 69 -3.48 18.48 -0.09
N ALA A 70 -4.58 19.19 0.18
CA ALA A 70 -5.16 19.25 1.53
C ALA A 70 -5.54 17.87 2.08
N TRP A 71 -6.08 16.98 1.23
CA TRP A 71 -6.38 15.60 1.64
C TRP A 71 -5.11 14.76 1.87
N CYS A 72 -4.06 14.97 1.09
CA CYS A 72 -2.75 14.35 1.32
C CYS A 72 -2.14 14.79 2.66
N GLU A 73 -2.26 16.08 3.01
CA GLU A 73 -1.79 16.63 4.29
C GLU A 73 -2.53 16.00 5.47
N LYS A 74 -3.86 15.92 5.42
CA LYS A 74 -4.67 15.20 6.43
C LYS A 74 -4.23 13.75 6.59
N SER A 75 -3.98 13.07 5.48
CA SER A 75 -3.51 11.69 5.49
C SER A 75 -2.13 11.54 6.16
N TYR A 76 -1.21 12.45 5.84
CA TYR A 76 0.11 12.51 6.45
C TYR A 76 0.01 12.77 7.96
N GLU A 77 -0.78 13.76 8.38
CA GLU A 77 -0.97 14.09 9.80
C GLU A 77 -1.52 12.91 10.58
N TYR A 78 -2.55 12.24 10.06
CA TYR A 78 -3.12 11.07 10.72
C TYR A 78 -2.08 9.96 10.89
N ALA A 79 -1.39 9.59 9.80
CA ALA A 79 -0.39 8.53 9.85
C ALA A 79 0.81 8.87 10.75
N SER A 80 1.16 10.16 10.89
CA SER A 80 2.24 10.62 11.76
C SER A 80 1.96 10.37 13.25
N LYS A 81 0.68 10.42 13.65
CA LYS A 81 0.19 10.21 15.03
C LYS A 81 0.07 8.73 15.41
N LEU A 82 0.14 7.82 14.43
CA LEU A 82 0.08 6.38 14.69
C LEU A 82 1.39 5.89 15.32
N LYS A 83 1.28 4.91 16.23
CA LYS A 83 2.44 4.27 16.83
C LYS A 83 3.38 3.76 15.73
N PRO A 84 4.70 4.01 15.82
CA PRO A 84 5.65 3.46 14.88
C PRO A 84 5.55 1.94 14.87
N LYS A 85 5.58 1.35 13.68
CA LYS A 85 5.56 -0.11 13.56
C LYS A 85 6.89 -0.64 14.06
N GLU A 86 6.88 -1.47 15.11
CA GLU A 86 8.08 -2.14 15.61
C GLU A 86 8.72 -2.91 14.45
N LYS A 87 10.01 -2.65 14.18
CA LYS A 87 10.75 -3.36 13.15
C LYS A 87 10.85 -4.82 13.58
N LYS A 88 10.09 -5.71 12.92
CA LYS A 88 10.33 -7.15 13.07
C LYS A 88 11.77 -7.43 12.67
N PRO A 89 12.55 -8.20 13.45
CA PRO A 89 13.92 -8.55 13.09
C PRO A 89 13.90 -9.21 11.71
N GLU A 90 14.70 -8.69 10.78
CA GLU A 90 14.86 -9.28 9.45
C GLU A 90 15.33 -10.72 9.64
N LYS A 91 14.49 -11.69 9.23
CA LYS A 91 14.93 -13.08 9.13
C LYS A 91 16.03 -13.10 8.06
N LYS A 92 17.29 -13.22 8.48
CA LYS A 92 18.42 -13.44 7.57
C LYS A 92 18.02 -14.58 6.63
N ALA A 93 17.90 -14.28 5.33
CA ALA A 93 17.67 -15.30 4.33
C ALA A 93 18.80 -16.33 4.46
N ILE A 94 18.44 -17.57 4.77
CA ILE A 94 19.39 -18.68 4.79
C ILE A 94 19.85 -18.86 3.35
N LYS A 95 21.06 -18.40 3.02
CA LYS A 95 21.72 -18.72 1.75
C LYS A 95 21.94 -20.23 1.73
N ARG A 96 21.05 -20.97 1.08
CA ARG A 96 21.32 -22.38 0.75
C ARG A 96 22.49 -22.38 -0.24
N LYS A 97 23.65 -22.89 0.18
CA LYS A 97 24.73 -23.24 -0.75
C LYS A 97 24.22 -24.40 -1.60
N ILE A 98 23.96 -24.15 -2.88
CA ILE A 98 23.73 -25.23 -3.85
C ILE A 98 25.10 -25.85 -4.11
N ASN A 99 25.27 -27.13 -3.76
CA ASN A 99 26.47 -27.90 -4.07
C ASN A 99 26.17 -28.69 -5.36
N ILE A 100 26.91 -28.42 -6.44
CA ILE A 100 26.60 -28.86 -7.81
C ILE A 100 27.09 -30.30 -8.08
N ASN A 101 27.13 -31.16 -7.05
CA ASN A 101 27.70 -32.51 -7.19
C ASN A 101 26.66 -33.64 -7.11
N ASN A 102 25.37 -33.36 -7.33
CA ASN A 102 24.40 -34.44 -7.52
C ASN A 102 23.91 -34.46 -8.98
N LEU A 103 24.50 -35.40 -9.72
CA LEU A 103 24.28 -35.70 -11.12
C LEU A 103 22.97 -36.51 -11.34
N ASP A 104 21.86 -36.10 -10.71
CA ASP A 104 20.63 -36.92 -10.67
C ASP A 104 19.39 -36.26 -11.33
N LEU A 105 19.53 -35.15 -12.07
CA LEU A 105 18.39 -34.52 -12.74
C LEU A 105 18.54 -34.35 -14.26
N LEU A 106 19.25 -35.29 -14.89
CA LEU A 106 19.40 -35.36 -16.35
C LEU A 106 18.40 -36.31 -17.04
N CYS A 107 17.28 -36.67 -16.40
CA CYS A 107 16.36 -37.69 -16.93
C CYS A 107 14.89 -37.27 -17.05
N ALA A 108 14.58 -36.00 -17.30
CA ALA A 108 13.19 -35.56 -17.50
C ALA A 108 12.97 -34.70 -18.76
N PHE A 109 13.77 -34.92 -19.80
CA PHE A 109 13.53 -34.43 -21.14
C PHE A 109 13.75 -35.59 -22.11
N GLU A 110 12.71 -36.39 -22.32
CA GLU A 110 12.38 -37.15 -23.53
C GLU A 110 11.26 -38.14 -23.21
N THR A 111 10.03 -37.75 -23.54
CA THR A 111 9.08 -38.51 -24.38
C THR A 111 7.88 -37.62 -24.70
#